data_AF-A0A1B6LIA6-F1
#
_entry.id   AF-A0A1B6LIA6-F1
#
_cell.length_a   1.000
_cell.length_b   1.000
_cell.length_c   1.000
_cell.angle_alpha   90.00
_cell.angle_beta   90.00
_cell.angle_gamma   90.00
#
_symmetry.space_group_name_H-M   'P 1'
#
loop_
_entity.id
_entity.type
_entity.pdbx_description
1 polymer ?
#
loop_
_entity_poly.entity_id
_entity_poly.type
_entity_poly.pdbx_seq_one_letter_code
_entity_poly.pdbx_strand_id
1 'polypeptide(L)'
;MGKKYVMFVTFAYVFYSLLFIDSDCTHITGTWKTSEFFKFLVKFGVQKTDLRFKEDTLGYIFGNITLKSNFKHEATLAVLDRAYFLEYYGNRTVVDKEEACKRMFNKIKSITYDPDCEPIGDEDFLRKVPCPKGELCYDEDKSYHGVKGSQFTYKVEDLKEPRFWYVSLVACYRSNAVDCGFHHITEEAEL
;
A
#
# COMPACT_ATOMS: atom_id res chain seq x y z
N MET A 1 -53.18 2.20 23.87
CA MET A 1 -52.31 2.98 22.95
C MET A 1 -50.84 2.50 22.94
N GLY A 2 -50.30 1.94 24.03
CA GLY A 2 -48.87 1.57 24.13
C GLY A 2 -48.36 0.40 23.27
N LYS A 3 -49.13 -0.70 23.09
CA LYS A 3 -48.62 -1.91 22.39
C LYS A 3 -48.32 -1.70 20.89
N LYS A 4 -49.14 -0.92 20.19
CA LYS A 4 -48.91 -0.59 18.77
C LYS A 4 -47.69 0.32 18.58
N TYR A 5 -47.44 1.21 19.54
CA TYR A 5 -46.31 2.13 19.53
C TYR A 5 -44.99 1.38 19.74
N VAL A 6 -44.96 0.46 20.71
CA VAL A 6 -43.78 -0.40 20.97
C VAL A 6 -43.45 -1.26 19.75
N MET A 7 -44.46 -1.85 19.10
CA MET A 7 -44.26 -2.66 17.88
C MET A 7 -43.70 -1.85 16.70
N PHE A 8 -44.17 -0.61 16.51
CA PHE A 8 -43.67 0.30 15.48
C PHE A 8 -42.22 0.73 15.73
N VAL A 9 -41.88 1.03 16.99
CA VAL A 9 -40.52 1.41 17.39
C VAL A 9 -39.55 0.25 17.21
N THR A 10 -39.95 -0.98 17.55
CA THR A 10 -39.11 -2.17 17.29
C THR A 10 -38.92 -2.44 15.81
N PHE A 11 -39.95 -2.26 14.97
CA PHE A 11 -39.82 -2.43 13.52
C PHE A 11 -38.90 -1.39 12.90
N ALA A 12 -38.99 -0.12 13.35
CA ALA A 12 -38.10 0.94 12.91
C ALA A 12 -36.63 0.66 13.32
N TYR A 13 -36.39 0.13 14.52
CA TYR A 13 -35.04 -0.24 14.98
C TYR A 13 -34.44 -1.37 14.16
N VAL A 14 -35.23 -2.42 13.87
CA VAL A 14 -34.81 -3.55 13.03
C VAL A 14 -34.52 -3.08 11.60
N PHE A 15 -35.36 -2.21 11.04
CA PHE A 15 -35.14 -1.64 9.70
C PHE A 15 -33.89 -0.75 9.66
N TYR A 16 -33.65 0.04 10.71
CA TYR A 16 -32.44 0.88 10.84
C TYR A 16 -31.17 0.04 10.96
N SER A 17 -31.23 -1.10 11.66
CA SER A 17 -30.11 -2.05 11.74
C SER A 17 -29.86 -2.85 10.46
N LEU A 18 -30.83 -2.90 9.53
CA LEU A 18 -30.64 -3.54 8.21
C LEU A 18 -30.02 -2.58 7.18
N LEU A 19 -29.83 -1.31 7.53
CA LEU A 19 -29.19 -0.30 6.67
C LEU A 19 -27.67 -0.18 6.90
N PHE A 20 -27.06 -1.04 7.72
CA PHE A 20 -25.61 -1.11 7.82
C PHE A 20 -25.07 -1.73 6.53
N ILE A 21 -24.48 -0.88 5.69
CA ILE A 21 -23.75 -1.29 4.49
C ILE A 21 -22.45 -1.93 5.00
N ASP A 22 -22.29 -3.23 4.77
CA ASP A 22 -21.04 -3.93 5.05
C ASP A 22 -19.94 -3.37 4.11
N SER A 23 -18.95 -2.71 4.70
CA SER A 23 -17.70 -2.37 4.01
C SER A 23 -16.74 -3.54 4.20
N ASP A 24 -16.45 -4.26 3.12
CA ASP A 24 -15.43 -5.31 3.15
C ASP A 24 -14.05 -4.66 3.25
N CYS A 25 -13.33 -4.92 4.33
CA CYS A 25 -11.99 -4.42 4.58
C CYS A 25 -11.11 -5.55 5.06
N THR A 26 -9.97 -5.74 4.39
CA THR A 26 -8.92 -6.63 4.88
C THR A 26 -7.96 -5.84 5.76
N HIS A 27 -7.88 -6.21 7.04
CA HIS A 27 -6.95 -5.60 7.99
C HIS A 27 -5.78 -6.56 8.29
N ILE A 28 -4.55 -6.08 8.12
CA ILE A 28 -3.33 -6.87 8.30
C ILE A 28 -2.51 -6.24 9.41
N THR A 29 -2.13 -7.05 10.40
CA THR A 29 -1.22 -6.66 11.48
C THR A 29 -0.14 -7.69 11.62
N GLY A 30 1.07 -7.26 11.92
CA GLY A 30 2.16 -8.19 12.14
C GLY A 30 3.47 -7.49 12.36
N THR A 31 4.54 -8.25 12.16
CA THR A 31 5.90 -7.77 12.26
C THR A 31 6.71 -8.44 11.16
N TRP A 32 7.58 -7.68 10.52
CA TRP A 32 8.44 -8.14 9.45
C TRP A 32 9.90 -7.80 9.76
N LYS A 33 10.81 -8.72 9.42
CA LYS A 33 12.25 -8.55 9.60
C LYS A 33 12.90 -8.42 8.24
N THR A 34 13.82 -7.49 8.08
CA THR A 34 14.54 -7.28 6.80
C THR A 34 15.41 -8.48 6.40
N SER A 35 15.76 -9.35 7.34
CA SER A 35 16.38 -10.65 7.04
C SER A 35 15.46 -11.59 6.24
N GLU A 36 14.13 -11.41 6.34
CA GLU A 36 13.18 -11.95 5.38
C GLU A 36 13.15 -11.04 4.14
N PHE A 37 14.02 -11.33 3.16
CA PHE A 37 14.21 -10.51 1.95
C PHE A 37 12.89 -10.03 1.29
N PHE A 38 11.86 -10.88 1.26
CA PHE A 38 10.58 -10.58 0.65
C PHE A 38 9.41 -11.12 1.47
N LYS A 39 8.39 -10.31 1.69
CA LYS A 39 7.13 -10.68 2.35
C LYS A 39 5.94 -10.33 1.48
N PHE A 40 5.18 -11.34 1.09
CA PHE A 40 3.88 -11.14 0.48
C PHE A 40 2.83 -10.88 1.58
N LEU A 41 2.02 -9.83 1.42
CA LEU A 41 0.99 -9.47 2.40
C LEU A 41 -0.41 -9.87 1.93
N VAL A 42 -0.84 -9.41 0.75
CA VAL A 42 -2.19 -9.66 0.26
C VAL A 42 -2.30 -9.51 -1.26
N LYS A 43 -3.27 -10.22 -1.83
CA LYS A 43 -3.77 -10.04 -3.20
C LYS A 43 -5.27 -9.76 -3.12
N PHE A 44 -5.72 -8.77 -3.88
CA PHE A 44 -7.13 -8.46 -4.02
C PHE A 44 -7.44 -8.01 -5.46
N GLY A 45 -8.71 -7.98 -5.82
CA GLY A 45 -9.18 -7.52 -7.13
C GLY A 45 -9.91 -6.20 -7.00
N VAL A 46 -9.69 -5.28 -7.92
CA VAL A 46 -10.39 -4.00 -7.99
C VAL A 46 -11.20 -3.96 -9.27
N GLN A 47 -12.45 -3.51 -9.15
CA GLN A 47 -13.32 -3.28 -10.29
C GLN A 47 -12.91 -2.01 -11.03
N LYS A 48 -13.31 -1.91 -12.29
CA LYS A 48 -13.06 -0.68 -13.06
C LYS A 48 -13.68 0.52 -12.33
N THR A 49 -12.87 1.55 -12.10
CA THR A 49 -13.30 2.81 -11.47
C THR A 49 -14.21 3.58 -12.44
N ASP A 50 -15.40 3.98 -11.98
CA ASP A 50 -16.30 4.84 -12.77
C ASP A 50 -15.85 6.29 -12.63
N LEU A 51 -15.40 6.90 -13.72
CA LEU A 51 -14.91 8.29 -13.73
C LEU A 51 -15.96 9.31 -13.25
N ARG A 52 -17.26 8.99 -13.34
CA ARG A 52 -18.35 9.86 -12.85
C ARG A 52 -18.50 9.80 -11.34
N PHE A 53 -18.09 8.69 -10.74
CA PHE A 53 -18.20 8.39 -9.31
C PHE A 53 -16.84 7.92 -8.79
N LYS A 54 -15.78 8.66 -9.14
CA LYS A 54 -14.39 8.24 -8.94
C LYS A 54 -14.11 7.97 -7.46
N GLU A 55 -14.50 8.89 -6.58
CA GLU A 55 -14.30 8.78 -5.14
C GLU A 55 -15.07 7.61 -4.51
N ASP A 56 -16.21 7.22 -5.10
CA ASP A 56 -17.05 6.12 -4.60
C ASP A 56 -16.61 4.75 -5.11
N THR A 57 -15.81 4.70 -6.18
CA THR A 57 -15.46 3.45 -6.89
C THR A 57 -13.98 3.13 -6.91
N LEU A 58 -13.13 4.03 -6.41
CA LEU A 58 -11.72 3.76 -6.18
C LEU A 58 -11.51 3.08 -4.81
N GLY A 59 -10.44 2.30 -4.71
CA GLY A 59 -10.03 1.65 -3.46
C GLY A 59 -8.95 2.43 -2.74
N TYR A 60 -8.76 2.14 -1.45
CA TYR A 60 -7.68 2.69 -0.66
C TYR A 60 -6.88 1.58 0.04
N ILE A 61 -5.57 1.78 0.13
CA ILE A 61 -4.69 1.02 1.03
C ILE A 61 -4.02 2.03 1.93
N PHE A 62 -4.18 1.88 3.23
CA PHE A 62 -3.64 2.83 4.19
C PHE A 62 -3.23 2.10 5.45
N GLY A 63 -2.30 2.69 6.19
CA GLY A 63 -1.88 2.11 7.44
C GLY A 63 -0.63 2.75 8.00
N ASN A 64 -0.06 2.05 8.98
CA ASN A 64 1.09 2.48 9.76
C ASN A 64 2.14 1.39 9.70
N ILE A 65 3.36 1.75 9.30
CA ILE A 65 4.54 0.89 9.36
C ILE A 65 5.60 1.72 10.04
N THR A 66 5.84 1.46 11.32
CA THR A 66 6.73 2.25 12.19
C THR A 66 7.91 1.40 12.65
N LEU A 67 9.09 1.99 12.79
CA LEU A 67 10.22 1.29 13.41
C LEU A 67 9.98 0.94 14.87
N LYS A 68 10.52 -0.21 15.27
CA LYS A 68 10.77 -0.56 16.67
C LYS A 68 12.23 -0.29 17.11
N SER A 69 13.16 -0.10 16.18
CA SER A 69 14.61 0.11 16.41
C SER A 69 15.16 1.32 15.64
N ASN A 70 16.48 1.54 15.61
CA ASN A 70 17.12 2.47 14.67
C ASN A 70 17.45 1.72 13.37
N PHE A 71 17.13 2.29 12.22
CA PHE A 71 17.34 1.68 10.91
C PHE A 71 17.75 2.77 9.93
N LYS A 72 18.85 2.52 9.21
CA LYS A 72 19.49 3.54 8.38
C LYS A 72 18.85 3.66 7.00
N HIS A 73 18.39 2.54 6.45
CA HIS A 73 17.86 2.44 5.11
C HIS A 73 16.37 2.18 5.17
N GLU A 74 15.54 2.93 4.45
CA GLU A 74 14.11 2.65 4.40
C GLU A 74 13.84 1.50 3.40
N ALA A 75 13.23 0.43 3.89
CA ALA A 75 12.76 -0.67 3.05
C ALA A 75 11.62 -0.22 2.14
N THR A 76 11.27 -1.07 1.16
CA THR A 76 10.24 -0.72 0.17
C THR A 76 8.95 -1.49 0.45
N LEU A 77 7.86 -0.75 0.68
CA LEU A 77 6.50 -1.26 0.50
C LEU A 77 6.12 -1.09 -0.98
N ALA A 78 5.73 -2.19 -1.61
CA ALA A 78 5.32 -2.22 -3.01
C ALA A 78 3.84 -2.60 -3.13
N VAL A 79 3.07 -1.73 -3.76
CA VAL A 79 1.67 -1.91 -4.13
C VAL A 79 1.61 -1.91 -5.66
N LEU A 80 1.46 -3.10 -6.23
CA LEU A 80 1.61 -3.29 -7.67
C LEU A 80 0.38 -3.95 -8.27
N ASP A 81 0.00 -3.49 -9.46
CA ASP A 81 -0.95 -4.21 -10.29
C ASP A 81 -0.30 -5.47 -10.90
N ARG A 82 -1.13 -6.33 -11.49
CA ARG A 82 -0.71 -7.59 -12.11
C ARG A 82 0.29 -7.42 -13.27
N ALA A 83 0.35 -6.27 -13.93
CA ALA A 83 1.24 -6.04 -15.07
C ALA A 83 2.71 -5.94 -14.61
N TYR A 84 2.94 -5.34 -13.43
CA TYR A 84 4.28 -5.18 -12.85
C TYR A 84 4.62 -6.28 -11.85
N PHE A 85 3.65 -6.75 -11.07
CA PHE A 85 3.90 -7.64 -9.94
C PHE A 85 4.54 -8.98 -10.34
N LEU A 86 4.17 -9.59 -11.46
CA LEU A 86 4.65 -10.94 -11.78
C LEU A 86 6.16 -11.00 -12.04
N GLU A 87 6.70 -10.04 -12.78
CA GLU A 87 8.13 -9.96 -13.05
C GLU A 87 8.91 -9.55 -11.80
N TYR A 88 8.40 -8.54 -11.10
CA TYR A 88 8.89 -8.13 -9.78
C TYR A 88 8.97 -9.32 -8.81
N TYR A 89 7.90 -10.08 -8.67
CA TYR A 89 7.82 -11.24 -7.78
C TYR A 89 8.73 -12.39 -8.24
N GLY A 90 8.84 -12.62 -9.56
CA GLY A 90 9.73 -13.64 -10.11
C GLY A 90 11.21 -13.35 -9.81
N ASN A 91 11.63 -12.09 -9.93
CA ASN A 91 13.02 -11.68 -9.72
C ASN A 91 13.50 -11.81 -8.26
N ARG A 92 12.59 -11.97 -7.28
CA ARG A 92 12.97 -12.18 -5.88
C ARG A 92 13.77 -13.47 -5.62
N THR A 93 13.65 -14.46 -6.52
CA THR A 93 14.31 -15.77 -6.40
C THR A 93 15.77 -15.73 -6.83
N VAL A 94 16.26 -14.61 -7.36
CA VAL A 94 17.68 -14.41 -7.67
C VAL A 94 18.49 -14.56 -6.37
N VAL A 95 19.59 -15.30 -6.46
CA VAL A 95 20.44 -15.66 -5.29
C VAL A 95 21.15 -14.43 -4.75
N ASP A 96 21.80 -13.67 -5.62
CA ASP A 96 22.39 -12.38 -5.29
C ASP A 96 21.27 -11.36 -5.07
N LYS A 97 21.11 -10.90 -3.83
CA LYS A 97 20.02 -9.98 -3.45
C LYS A 97 20.23 -8.57 -3.95
N GLU A 98 21.47 -8.16 -4.18
CA GLU A 98 21.78 -6.87 -4.80
C GLU A 98 21.27 -6.85 -6.24
N GLU A 99 21.56 -7.91 -7.00
CA GLU A 99 21.05 -8.08 -8.35
C GLU A 99 19.52 -8.32 -8.36
N ALA A 100 18.99 -9.01 -7.35
CA ALA A 100 17.54 -9.20 -7.19
C ALA A 100 16.84 -7.84 -7.10
N CYS A 101 17.29 -6.93 -6.23
CA CYS A 101 16.70 -5.60 -6.09
C CYS A 101 16.71 -4.84 -7.42
N LYS A 102 17.83 -4.82 -8.14
CA LYS A 102 17.91 -4.17 -9.46
C LYS A 102 16.91 -4.73 -10.46
N ARG A 103 16.79 -6.05 -10.54
CA ARG A 103 15.87 -6.72 -11.47
C ARG A 103 14.40 -6.56 -11.08
N MET A 104 14.09 -6.66 -9.79
CA MET A 104 12.74 -6.52 -9.27
C MET A 104 12.13 -5.17 -9.67
N PHE A 105 12.91 -4.09 -9.54
CA PHE A 105 12.43 -2.73 -9.79
C PHE A 105 12.74 -2.19 -11.19
N ASN A 106 13.37 -2.96 -12.07
CA ASN A 106 13.84 -2.48 -13.37
C ASN A 106 12.72 -1.85 -14.23
N LYS A 107 11.52 -2.42 -14.20
CA LYS A 107 10.34 -1.91 -14.92
C LYS A 107 9.52 -0.87 -14.16
N ILE A 108 9.75 -0.73 -12.85
CA ILE A 108 8.93 0.07 -11.94
C ILE A 108 9.60 1.42 -11.67
N LYS A 109 10.94 1.43 -11.57
CA LYS A 109 11.73 2.58 -11.12
C LYS A 109 11.55 3.88 -11.91
N SER A 110 11.14 3.79 -13.18
CA SER A 110 11.02 4.94 -14.10
C SER A 110 9.57 5.37 -14.33
N ILE A 111 8.61 4.68 -13.72
CA ILE A 111 7.18 5.02 -13.83
C ILE A 111 6.61 5.42 -12.48
N THR A 112 7.21 4.94 -11.39
CA THR A 112 6.76 5.29 -10.05
C THR A 112 7.36 6.61 -9.62
N TYR A 113 6.49 7.51 -9.18
CA TYR A 113 6.88 8.78 -8.60
C TYR A 113 7.88 8.59 -7.45
N ASP A 114 8.99 9.32 -7.52
CA ASP A 114 9.91 9.52 -6.41
C ASP A 114 10.40 10.97 -6.50
N PRO A 115 10.29 11.77 -5.43
CA PRO A 115 10.58 13.19 -5.49
C PRO A 115 12.04 13.50 -5.88
N ASP A 116 12.96 12.60 -5.57
CA ASP A 116 14.39 12.78 -5.79
C ASP A 116 14.84 12.17 -7.12
N CYS A 117 14.25 11.04 -7.50
CA CYS A 117 14.75 10.19 -8.58
C CYS A 117 13.83 10.04 -9.79
N GLU A 118 12.53 10.25 -9.63
CA GLU A 118 11.54 10.15 -10.71
C GLU A 118 10.36 11.11 -10.47
N PRO A 119 10.59 12.43 -10.52
CA PRO A 119 9.59 13.43 -10.12
C PRO A 119 8.42 13.56 -11.11
N ILE A 120 8.54 12.96 -12.29
CA ILE A 120 7.49 12.91 -13.32
C ILE A 120 6.85 11.52 -13.44
N GLY A 121 7.13 10.62 -12.51
CA GLY A 121 6.51 9.30 -12.47
C GLY A 121 4.99 9.43 -12.29
N ASP A 122 4.23 8.77 -13.14
CA ASP A 122 2.76 8.84 -13.14
C ASP A 122 2.12 7.88 -12.12
N GLU A 123 2.86 6.85 -11.69
CA GLU A 123 2.35 5.78 -10.85
C GLU A 123 2.75 5.94 -9.39
N ASP A 124 1.86 5.52 -8.49
CA ASP A 124 2.05 5.62 -7.06
C ASP A 124 2.20 4.22 -6.41
N PHE A 125 3.27 3.51 -6.75
CA PHE A 125 3.43 2.09 -6.38
C PHE A 125 4.30 1.83 -5.16
N LEU A 126 5.21 2.75 -4.82
CA LEU A 126 6.26 2.48 -3.85
C LEU A 126 6.19 3.47 -2.68
N ARG A 127 6.48 2.98 -1.47
CA ARG A 127 6.71 3.82 -0.29
C ARG A 127 7.97 3.36 0.42
N LYS A 128 8.77 4.33 0.84
CA LYS A 128 9.85 4.13 1.80
C LYS A 128 9.23 3.87 3.18
N VAL A 129 9.52 2.70 3.74
CA VAL A 129 9.04 2.28 5.05
C VAL A 129 10.20 1.80 5.90
N PRO A 130 10.15 2.04 7.20
CA PRO A 130 9.03 2.59 7.96
C PRO A 130 8.99 4.11 7.96
N CYS A 131 7.83 4.61 8.36
CA CYS A 131 7.54 6.03 8.42
C CYS A 131 7.77 6.55 9.84
N PRO A 132 8.16 7.83 10.02
CA PRO A 132 8.42 8.39 11.32
C PRO A 132 7.17 8.31 12.21
N LYS A 133 7.36 7.94 13.49
CA LYS A 133 6.25 7.62 14.38
C LYS A 133 5.32 8.82 14.58
N GLY A 134 4.06 8.65 14.19
CA GLY A 134 3.03 9.70 14.31
C GLY A 134 3.08 10.74 13.19
N GLU A 135 3.94 10.55 12.18
CA GLU A 135 4.08 11.42 11.02
C GLU A 135 3.82 10.63 9.73
N LEU A 136 3.54 11.35 8.64
CA LEU A 136 3.41 10.76 7.32
C LEU A 136 4.75 10.25 6.81
N CYS A 137 4.71 9.26 5.92
CA CYS A 137 5.90 8.78 5.21
C CYS A 137 6.52 9.91 4.37
N TYR A 138 7.83 9.84 4.12
CA TYR A 138 8.57 10.88 3.41
C TYR A 138 7.99 11.17 2.01
N ASP A 139 7.62 10.11 1.30
CA ASP A 139 7.10 10.19 -0.07
C ASP A 139 5.59 10.51 -0.15
N GLU A 140 4.92 10.73 0.99
CA GLU A 140 3.48 11.03 1.02
C GLU A 140 3.24 12.52 0.75
N ASP A 141 2.25 12.82 -0.10
CA ASP A 141 1.84 14.20 -0.36
C ASP A 141 1.20 14.84 0.88
N LYS A 142 1.93 15.77 1.49
CA LYS A 142 1.48 16.51 2.69
C LYS A 142 0.26 17.41 2.43
N SER A 143 -0.01 17.75 1.16
CA SER A 143 -1.19 18.52 0.78
C SER A 143 -2.45 17.66 0.67
N TYR A 144 -2.29 16.34 0.52
CA TYR A 144 -3.39 15.39 0.45
C TYR A 144 -3.85 14.98 1.86
N HIS A 145 -5.13 15.19 2.14
CA HIS A 145 -5.77 14.68 3.35
C HIS A 145 -6.12 13.20 3.16
N GLY A 146 -5.11 12.33 3.31
CA GLY A 146 -5.27 10.88 3.31
C GLY A 146 -6.16 10.38 4.46
N VAL A 147 -6.18 9.06 4.68
CA VAL A 147 -7.01 8.48 5.74
C VAL A 147 -6.47 8.87 7.12
N LYS A 148 -7.25 9.62 7.89
CA LYS A 148 -6.85 10.15 9.21
C LYS A 148 -6.30 9.03 10.11
N GLY A 149 -5.14 9.29 10.73
CA GLY A 149 -4.47 8.34 11.61
C GLY A 149 -3.58 7.31 10.91
N SER A 150 -3.44 7.41 9.58
CA SER A 150 -2.55 6.59 8.76
C SER A 150 -1.28 7.35 8.39
N GLN A 151 -0.15 6.65 8.27
CA GLN A 151 1.14 7.22 7.86
C GLN A 151 1.31 7.25 6.34
N PHE A 152 0.70 6.31 5.62
CA PHE A 152 0.63 6.31 4.15
C PHE A 152 -0.81 6.06 3.70
N THR A 153 -1.13 6.52 2.49
CA THR A 153 -2.34 6.17 1.76
C THR A 153 -2.01 5.97 0.28
N TYR A 154 -2.43 4.84 -0.28
CA TYR A 154 -2.49 4.61 -1.71
C TYR A 154 -3.93 4.72 -2.19
N LYS A 155 -4.11 5.32 -3.36
CA LYS A 155 -5.35 5.23 -4.13
C LYS A 155 -5.19 4.13 -5.16
N VAL A 156 -6.10 3.18 -5.15
CA VAL A 156 -6.13 2.09 -6.10
C VAL A 156 -7.27 2.36 -7.07
N GLU A 157 -6.93 2.72 -8.30
CA GLU A 157 -7.90 2.98 -9.36
C GLU A 157 -7.54 2.23 -10.63
N ASP A 158 -8.56 1.71 -11.29
CA ASP A 158 -8.42 0.93 -12.52
C ASP A 158 -9.34 1.54 -13.59
N LEU A 159 -8.81 2.48 -14.37
CA LEU A 159 -9.63 3.27 -15.31
C LEU A 159 -10.03 2.49 -16.58
N LYS A 160 -9.30 1.43 -16.90
CA LYS A 160 -9.47 0.70 -18.18
C LYS A 160 -10.28 -0.58 -18.00
N GLU A 161 -9.85 -1.45 -17.08
CA GLU A 161 -10.38 -2.79 -16.86
C GLU A 161 -10.16 -3.22 -15.41
N PRO A 162 -10.95 -4.16 -14.87
CA PRO A 162 -10.70 -4.74 -13.55
C PRO A 162 -9.34 -5.46 -13.47
N ARG A 163 -8.58 -5.27 -12.38
CA ARG A 163 -7.26 -5.90 -12.20
C ARG A 163 -7.05 -6.47 -10.81
N PHE A 164 -6.08 -7.37 -10.72
CA PHE A 164 -5.53 -7.81 -9.44
C PHE A 164 -4.40 -6.90 -9.01
N TRP A 165 -4.41 -6.57 -7.73
CA TRP A 165 -3.38 -5.81 -7.03
C TRP A 165 -2.75 -6.66 -5.94
N TYR A 166 -1.50 -6.35 -5.64
CA TYR A 166 -0.64 -7.12 -4.76
C TYR A 166 0.13 -6.17 -3.86
N VAL A 167 0.20 -6.51 -2.57
CA VAL A 167 0.96 -5.75 -1.57
C VAL A 167 2.07 -6.63 -1.02
N SER A 168 3.28 -6.09 -0.98
CA SER A 168 4.45 -6.79 -0.44
C SER A 168 5.46 -5.84 0.19
N LEU A 169 6.21 -6.36 1.15
CA LEU A 169 7.41 -5.72 1.69
C LEU A 169 8.64 -6.40 1.09
N VAL A 170 9.66 -5.60 0.79
CA VAL A 170 10.95 -6.12 0.31
C VAL A 170 12.10 -5.37 0.97
N ALA A 171 13.15 -6.12 1.33
CA ALA A 171 14.39 -5.60 1.90
C ALA A 171 15.29 -4.97 0.82
N CYS A 172 14.69 -4.13 -0.02
CA CYS A 172 15.39 -3.28 -0.97
C CYS A 172 15.11 -1.82 -0.64
N TYR A 173 16.09 -0.95 -0.87
CA TYR A 173 15.94 0.49 -0.74
C TYR A 173 16.42 1.17 -2.03
N ARG A 174 15.84 2.32 -2.35
CA ARG A 174 16.34 3.17 -3.44
C ARG A 174 17.47 4.06 -2.90
N SER A 175 18.60 4.11 -3.59
CA SER A 175 19.70 5.02 -3.25
C SER A 175 19.30 6.48 -3.44
N ASN A 176 20.14 7.37 -2.95
CA ASN A 176 19.93 8.82 -3.02
C ASN A 176 19.82 9.35 -4.47
N ALA A 177 19.52 10.64 -4.58
CA ALA A 177 19.29 11.39 -5.82
C ALA A 177 20.40 11.28 -6.90
N VAL A 178 21.56 10.69 -6.61
CA VAL A 178 22.66 10.57 -7.56
C VAL A 178 22.62 9.25 -8.33
N ASP A 179 22.44 8.14 -7.63
CA ASP A 179 22.48 6.80 -8.24
C ASP A 179 21.07 6.28 -8.57
N CYS A 180 20.08 6.60 -7.73
CA CYS A 180 18.67 6.22 -7.91
C CYS A 180 18.44 4.72 -8.19
N GLY A 181 19.42 3.88 -7.86
CA GLY A 181 19.43 2.44 -8.00
C GLY A 181 18.75 1.76 -6.81
N PHE A 182 18.30 0.53 -7.03
CA PHE A 182 17.75 -0.30 -5.95
C PHE A 182 18.83 -1.24 -5.43
N HIS A 183 19.03 -1.21 -4.12
CA HIS A 183 20.05 -1.96 -3.41
C HIS A 183 19.46 -2.85 -2.33
N HIS A 184 20.17 -3.92 -1.99
CA HIS A 184 19.78 -4.81 -0.92
C HIS A 184 20.10 -4.22 0.45
N ILE A 185 19.13 -4.30 1.37
CA ILE A 185 19.32 -3.97 2.77
C ILE A 185 20.07 -5.13 3.44
N THR A 186 21.26 -4.85 3.95
CA THR A 186 22.06 -5.83 4.70
C THR A 186 21.89 -5.71 6.21
N GLU A 187 21.33 -4.60 6.68
CA GLU A 187 21.02 -4.34 8.09
C GLU A 187 19.78 -5.13 8.52
N GLU A 188 19.83 -5.70 9.73
CA GLU A 188 18.66 -6.33 10.34
C GLU A 188 17.83 -5.29 11.09
N ALA A 189 16.57 -5.14 10.67
CA ALA A 189 15.59 -4.31 11.34
C ALA A 189 14.25 -5.05 11.43
N GLU A 190 13.48 -4.67 12.45
CA GLU A 190 12.14 -5.20 12.71
C GLU A 190 11.12 -4.07 12.60
N LEU A 191 10.16 -4.24 11.69
CA LEU A 191 9.08 -3.30 11.35
C LEU A 191 7.73 -3.88 11.80
#